data_AF-A0A1V4QII3-F1
#
_entry.id   AF-A0A1V4QII3-F1
#
_cell.length_a   1.000
_cell.length_b   1.000
_cell.length_c   1.000
_cell.angle_alpha   90.00
_cell.angle_beta   90.00
_cell.angle_gamma   90.00
#
_symmetry.space_group_name_H-M   'P 1'
#
loop_
_entity.id
_entity.type
_entity.pdbx_description
1 polymer ?
#
loop_
_entity_poly.entity_id
_entity_poly.type
_entity_poly.pdbx_seq_one_letter_code
_entity_poly.pdbx_strand_id
1 'polypeptide(L)' 'MAEEDKRIKATLDKIKNRLLVFSGKGGVGKSTVAVNLGIALSRRNQKVGMLDVD' A
#
# COMPACT_ATOMS: atom_id res chain seq x y z
N MET A 1 -8.21 19.68 10.47
CA MET A 1 -7.18 18.82 11.10
C MET A 1 -7.84 17.68 11.88
N ALA A 2 -8.38 17.90 13.09
CA ALA A 2 -8.93 16.79 13.91
C ALA A 2 -10.05 15.96 13.25
N GLU A 3 -10.87 16.55 12.38
CA GLU A 3 -11.94 15.83 11.67
C GLU A 3 -11.45 15.08 10.43
N GLU A 4 -10.39 15.58 9.80
CA GLU A 4 -9.74 14.97 8.64
C GLU A 4 -8.98 13.71 9.07
N ASP A 5 -8.25 13.78 10.18
CA ASP A 5 -7.55 12.63 10.77
C ASP A 5 -8.52 11.50 11.14
N LYS A 6 -9.70 11.86 11.66
CA LYS A 6 -10.77 10.88 11.96
C LYS A 6 -11.27 10.18 10.70
N ARG A 7 -11.44 10.90 9.59
CA ARG A 7 -11.87 10.32 8.30
C ARG A 7 -10.81 9.42 7.69
N ILE A 8 -9.55 9.83 7.73
CA ILE A 8 -8.42 9.02 7.26
C ILE A 8 -8.36 7.72 8.06
N LYS A 9 -8.41 7.82 9.39
CA LYS A 9 -8.41 6.66 10.29
C LYS A 9 -9.56 5.70 9.99
N ALA A 10 -10.79 6.21 9.93
CA ALA A 10 -11.97 5.39 9.63
C ALA A 10 -11.90 4.70 8.25
N THR A 11 -11.16 5.27 7.30
CA THR A 11 -10.93 4.66 5.98
C THR A 11 -9.86 3.56 6.07
N LEU A 12 -8.73 3.84 6.72
CA LEU A 12 -7.64 2.89 6.88
C LEU A 12 -8.01 1.70 7.77
N ASP A 13 -8.91 1.87 8.74
CA ASP A 13 -9.41 0.80 9.61
C ASP A 13 -10.15 -0.31 8.83
N LYS A 14 -10.63 -0.01 7.61
CA LYS A 14 -11.24 -1.01 6.71
C LYS A 14 -10.20 -1.92 6.04
N ILE A 15 -8.90 -1.56 6.10
CA ILE A 15 -7.81 -2.27 5.44
C ILE A 15 -7.16 -3.22 6.44
N LYS A 16 -7.38 -4.53 6.25
CA LYS A 16 -6.87 -5.57 7.15
C LYS A 16 -5.34 -5.60 7.25
N ASN A 17 -4.65 -5.45 6.12
CA ASN A 17 -3.19 -5.54 6.04
C ASN A 17 -2.62 -4.32 5.30
N ARG A 18 -1.61 -3.67 5.89
CA ARG A 18 -0.90 -2.53 5.28
C ARG A 18 0.56 -2.90 5.11
N LEU A 19 0.98 -3.11 3.87
CA LEU A 19 2.34 -3.50 3.52
C LEU A 19 3.07 -2.27 2.98
N LEU A 20 4.16 -1.88 3.65
CA LEU A 20 5.00 -0.78 3.19
C LEU A 20 6.21 -1.36 2.46
N VAL A 21 6.48 -0.84 1.26
CA VAL A 21 7.64 -1.21 0.45
C VAL A 21 8.53 0.02 0.37
N PHE A 22 9.74 -0.09 0.92
CA PHE A 22 10.73 0.99 0.96
C PHE A 22 12.02 0.56 0.27
N SER A 23 12.79 1.55 -0.19
CA SER A 23 14.13 1.35 -0.74
C SER A 23 15.09 2.46 -0.31
N GLY A 24 16.36 2.12 -0.10
CA GLY A 24 17.36 3.09 0.37
C GLY A 24 18.00 3.98 -0.71
N LYS A 25 17.91 3.61 -1.99
CA LYS A 25 18.48 4.36 -3.12
C LYS A 25 17.53 4.33 -4.32
N GLY A 26 17.62 5.32 -5.21
CA GLY A 26 16.86 5.36 -6.46
C GLY A 26 17.25 4.21 -7.41
N GLY A 27 16.29 3.70 -8.17
CA GLY A 27 16.53 2.71 -9.22
C GLY A 27 16.72 1.25 -8.76
N VAL A 28 16.53 0.94 -7.47
CA VAL A 28 16.69 -0.44 -6.94
C VAL A 28 15.47 -1.35 -7.16
N GLY A 29 14.48 -0.90 -7.94
CA GLY A 29 13.31 -1.70 -8.30
C GLY A 29 12.15 -1.68 -7.28
N LYS A 30 12.06 -0.67 -6.41
CA LYS A 30 10.99 -0.54 -5.39
C LYS A 30 9.58 -0.71 -5.99
N SER A 31 9.26 0.06 -7.03
CA SER A 31 7.96 0.02 -7.69
C SER A 31 7.70 -1.33 -8.37
N THR A 32 8.75 -1.93 -8.96
CA THR A 32 8.68 -3.27 -9.57
C THR A 32 8.31 -4.33 -8.53
N VAL A 33 8.90 -4.28 -7.35
CA VAL A 33 8.58 -5.22 -6.25
C VAL A 33 7.17 -4.97 -5.73
N ALA A 34 6.78 -3.70 -5.50
CA ALA A 34 5.46 -3.35 -5.00
C ALA A 34 4.33 -3.83 -5.94
N VAL A 35 4.48 -3.60 -7.25
CA VAL A 35 3.50 -4.02 -8.26
C VAL A 35 3.39 -5.54 -8.33
N ASN A 36 4.51 -6.26 -8.40
CA ASN A 36 4.49 -7.72 -8.48
C ASN A 36 3.93 -8.37 -7.22
N LEU A 37 4.20 -7.80 -6.05
CA LEU A 37 3.59 -8.23 -4.79
C LEU A 37 2.07 -8.06 -4.85
N GLY A 38 1.58 -6.91 -5.32
CA GLY A 38 0.15 -6.67 -5.49
C GLY A 38 -0.51 -7.66 -6.47
N ILE A 39 0.13 -7.93 -7.61
CA ILE A 39 -0.33 -8.92 -8.59
C ILE A 39 -0.38 -10.32 -7.95
N ALA A 40 0.64 -10.72 -7.19
CA ALA A 40 0.68 -12.02 -6.54
C ALA A 40 -0.45 -12.20 -5.50
N LEU A 41 -0.74 -11.16 -4.71
CA LEU A 41 -1.84 -11.17 -3.73
C LEU A 41 -3.21 -11.18 -4.43
N SER A 42 -3.36 -10.41 -5.51
CA SER A 42 -4.56 -10.39 -6.32
C SER A 42 -4.85 -11.77 -6.95
N ARG A 43 -3.81 -12.44 -7.47
CA ARG A 43 -3.89 -13.83 -7.97
C ARG A 43 -4.28 -14.85 -6.91
N ARG A 44 -4.06 -14.54 -5.62
CA ARG A 44 -4.54 -15.32 -4.47
C ARG A 44 -5.95 -14.89 -4.03
N ASN A 45 -6.70 -14.24 -4.91
CA ASN A 45 -8.07 -13.79 -4.70
C ASN A 45 -8.23 -12.80 -3.53
N GLN A 46 -7.17 -12.04 -3.21
CA GLN A 46 -7.22 -10.98 -2.19
C GLN A 46 -7.58 -9.64 -2.83
N LYS A 47 -8.31 -8.80 -2.09
CA LYS A 47 -8.54 -7.40 -2.47
C LYS A 47 -7.28 -6.60 -2.17
N VAL A 48 -6.69 -6.02 -3.21
CA VAL A 48 -5.43 -5.28 -3.13
C VAL A 48 -5.67 -3.86 -3.61
N GLY A 49 -5.10 -2.89 -2.89
CA GLY A 49 -4.96 -1.50 -3.33
C GLY A 49 -3.48 -1.10 -3.27
N MET A 50 -3.07 -0.21 -4.16
CA MET A 50 -1.74 0.39 -4.12
C MET A 50 -1.85 1.88 -3.82
N LEU A 51 -0.94 2.39 -3.00
CA LEU A 51 -0.77 3.80 -2.71
C LEU A 51 0.71 4.10 -2.95
N ASP A 52 0.98 5.06 -3.83
CA ASP A 52 2.32 5.59 -4.02
C ASP A 52 2.51 6.84 -3.14
N VAL A 53 3.66 6.92 -2.49
CA VAL A 53 4.02 7.99 -1.54
C VAL A 53 5.41 8.57 -1.83
N ASP A 54 6.00 8.20 -2.96
CA ASP A 54 7.16 8.90 -3.55
C ASP A 54 6.76 10.21 -4.23
#